data_AF-A0A932UFK4-F1
#
_entry.id   AF-A0A932UFK4-F1
#
_cell.length_a   1.000
_cell.length_b   1.000
_cell.length_c   1.000
_cell.angle_alpha   90.00
_cell.angle_beta   90.00
_cell.angle_gamma   90.00
#
_symmetry.space_group_name_H-M   'P 1'
#
loop_
_entity.id
_entity.type
_entity.pdbx_description
1 polymer ?
#
loop_
_entity_poly.entity_id
_entity_poly.type
_entity_poly.pdbx_seq_one_letter_code
_entity_poly.pdbx_strand_id
1 'polypeptide(L)'
;MQIEAVLCRGCGQPHLTGSQFCRMCGRALVLGAADKLAIEKDLYAGFWFRLGAYLIDYGVLFLANLPLAIFLAVVLGPSNLENLPVWAHVISLGISYLYYAGMESSARQATFGKSALGVKVTGLHGNRISFWRDSVRFFARIPSMLLLFTGFLAIAFTAKKQGLHDKIAGCLVVMK
;
A
#
# COMPACT_ATOMS: atom_id res chain seq x y z
N MET A 1 28.49 -27.33 17.80
CA MET A 1 27.90 -26.00 18.12
C MET A 1 28.61 -24.99 17.22
N GLN A 2 28.00 -24.58 16.10
CA GLN A 2 28.61 -23.58 15.23
C GLN A 2 28.44 -22.21 15.88
N ILE A 3 29.56 -21.57 16.21
CA ILE A 3 29.58 -20.22 16.78
C ILE A 3 29.48 -19.28 15.58
N GLU A 4 28.28 -18.80 15.27
CA GLU A 4 28.12 -17.73 14.29
C GLU A 4 28.80 -16.46 14.85
N ALA A 5 29.62 -15.81 14.02
CA ALA A 5 30.31 -14.57 14.36
C ALA A 5 29.71 -13.42 13.54
N VAL A 6 29.46 -12.29 14.19
CA VAL A 6 28.99 -11.06 13.54
C VAL A 6 30.14 -10.06 13.43
N LEU A 7 30.34 -9.51 12.23
CA LEU A 7 31.37 -8.50 11.97
C LEU A 7 30.86 -7.09 12.28
N CYS A 8 31.68 -6.30 12.96
CA CYS A 8 31.38 -4.89 13.19
C CYS A 8 31.49 -4.09 11.88
N ARG A 9 30.41 -3.41 11.46
CA ARG A 9 30.43 -2.55 10.24
C ARG A 9 31.28 -1.27 10.37
N GLY A 10 31.76 -0.95 11.57
CA GLY A 10 32.63 0.20 11.82
C GLY A 10 34.11 -0.13 11.70
N CYS A 11 34.57 -1.10 12.50
CA CYS A 11 36.00 -1.44 12.63
C CYS A 11 36.37 -2.84 12.10
N GLY A 12 35.42 -3.61 11.56
CA GLY A 12 35.68 -4.93 10.96
C GLY A 12 35.98 -6.07 11.94
N GLN A 13 35.89 -5.85 13.25
CA GLN A 13 36.23 -6.86 14.24
C GLN A 13 35.13 -7.93 14.39
N PRO A 14 35.49 -9.22 14.50
CA PRO A 14 34.53 -10.30 14.73
C PRO A 14 34.06 -10.33 16.19
N HIS A 15 32.76 -10.55 16.39
CA HIS A 15 32.14 -10.63 17.72
C HIS A 15 31.22 -11.85 17.81
N LEU A 16 31.04 -12.35 19.04
CA LEU A 16 30.10 -13.43 19.32
C LEU A 16 28.66 -12.96 19.05
N THR A 17 27.84 -13.84 18.47
CA THR A 17 26.41 -13.60 18.27
C THR A 17 25.75 -13.32 19.63
N GLY A 18 25.18 -12.11 19.78
CA GLY A 18 24.60 -11.61 21.04
C GLY A 18 25.36 -10.46 21.71
N SER A 19 26.56 -10.11 21.22
CA SER A 19 27.30 -8.92 21.68
C SER A 19 26.52 -7.64 21.35
N GLN A 20 26.12 -6.84 22.34
CA GLN A 20 25.33 -5.62 22.09
C GLN A 20 26.16 -4.50 21.45
N PHE A 21 27.43 -4.36 21.85
CA PHE A 21 28.31 -3.27 21.42
C PHE A 21 29.67 -3.82 20.98
N CYS A 22 30.29 -3.15 20.01
CA CYS A 22 31.67 -3.40 19.62
C CYS A 22 32.62 -2.85 20.69
N ARG A 23 33.45 -3.71 21.27
CA ARG A 23 34.43 -3.31 22.31
C ARG A 23 35.56 -2.42 21.79
N MET A 24 35.79 -2.41 20.47
CA MET A 24 36.87 -1.65 19.85
C MET A 24 36.43 -0.23 19.45
N CYS A 25 35.25 -0.08 18.84
CA CYS A 25 34.79 1.22 18.34
C CYS A 25 33.48 1.72 18.97
N GLY A 26 32.90 0.99 19.91
CA GLY A 26 31.66 1.39 20.62
C GLY A 26 30.37 1.26 19.82
N ARG A 27 30.41 0.85 18.54
CA ARG A 27 29.23 0.74 17.68
C ARG A 27 28.30 -0.40 18.11
N ALA A 28 26.99 -0.16 18.13
CA ALA A 28 25.99 -1.21 18.36
C ALA A 28 26.07 -2.29 17.26
N LEU A 29 26.12 -3.57 17.68
CA LEU A 29 26.19 -4.73 16.79
C LEU A 29 24.83 -5.40 16.61
N VAL A 30 24.00 -5.32 17.65
CA VAL A 30 22.61 -5.81 17.65
C VAL A 30 21.72 -4.59 17.76
N LEU A 31 20.77 -4.46 16.81
CA LEU A 31 19.74 -3.43 16.87
C LEU A 31 18.95 -3.60 18.17
N GLY A 32 18.87 -2.52 18.96
CA GLY A 32 18.08 -2.51 20.18
C GLY A 32 16.59 -2.65 19.88
N ALA A 33 15.78 -2.97 20.89
CA ALA A 33 14.32 -3.05 20.71
C ALA A 33 13.72 -1.73 20.16
N ALA A 34 14.27 -0.59 20.59
CA ALA A 34 13.90 0.73 20.08
C ALA A 34 14.24 0.91 18.60
N ASP A 35 15.44 0.48 18.16
CA ASP A 35 15.85 0.56 16.75
C ASP A 35 14.99 -0.33 15.86
N LYS A 36 14.66 -1.54 16.32
CA LYS A 36 13.76 -2.47 15.62
C LYS A 36 12.36 -1.87 15.45
N LEU A 37 11.82 -1.25 16.50
CA LEU A 37 10.52 -0.59 16.46
C LEU A 37 10.50 0.61 15.51
N ALA A 38 11.58 1.40 15.47
CA ALA A 38 11.72 2.52 14.55
C ALA A 38 11.75 2.05 13.09
N ILE A 39 12.55 1.02 12.78
CA ILE A 39 12.62 0.41 11.45
C ILE A 39 11.25 -0.14 11.02
N GLU A 40 10.53 -0.84 11.91
CA GLU A 40 9.18 -1.34 11.59
C GLU A 40 8.20 -0.20 11.33
N LYS A 41 8.26 0.89 12.11
CA LYS A 41 7.35 2.04 11.94
C LYS A 41 7.55 2.76 10.60
N ASP A 42 8.79 2.84 10.14
CA ASP A 42 9.17 3.46 8.87
C ASP A 42 8.92 2.53 7.67
N LEU A 43 8.90 1.22 7.90
CA LEU A 43 8.54 0.23 6.89
C LEU A 43 7.08 0.37 6.44
N TYR A 44 6.15 0.66 7.35
CA TYR A 44 4.72 0.73 7.02
C TYR A 44 4.32 2.11 6.47
N ALA A 45 3.74 2.11 5.28
CA ALA A 45 3.24 3.33 4.63
C ALA A 45 2.07 3.91 5.41
N GLY A 46 2.26 5.14 5.89
CA GLY A 46 1.26 5.86 6.68
C GLY A 46 0.07 6.37 5.86
N PHE A 47 -0.87 7.00 6.56
CA PHE A 47 -2.09 7.54 5.97
C PHE A 47 -1.82 8.50 4.79
N TRP A 48 -0.91 9.47 4.98
CA TRP A 48 -0.63 10.51 3.97
C TRP A 48 -0.08 9.97 2.65
N PHE A 49 0.80 8.98 2.68
CA PHE A 49 1.32 8.35 1.47
C PHE A 49 0.21 7.60 0.72
N ARG A 50 -0.74 7.00 1.43
CA ARG A 50 -1.89 6.32 0.81
C ARG A 50 -2.89 7.32 0.25
N LEU A 51 -3.15 8.42 0.96
CA LEU A 51 -4.01 9.50 0.50
C LEU A 51 -3.43 10.16 -0.75
N GLY A 52 -2.14 10.52 -0.73
CA GLY A 52 -1.44 11.07 -1.89
C GLY A 52 -1.46 10.12 -3.08
N ALA A 53 -1.26 8.82 -2.84
CA ALA A 53 -1.33 7.82 -3.90
C ALA A 53 -2.74 7.76 -4.51
N TYR A 54 -3.78 7.81 -3.68
CA TYR A 54 -5.17 7.84 -4.13
C TYR A 54 -5.51 9.10 -4.94
N LEU A 55 -4.96 10.26 -4.57
CA LEU A 55 -5.13 11.50 -5.34
C LEU A 55 -4.49 11.42 -6.72
N ILE A 56 -3.29 10.83 -6.82
CA ILE A 56 -2.63 10.60 -8.10
C ILE A 56 -3.43 9.58 -8.93
N ASP A 57 -3.86 8.48 -8.31
CA ASP A 57 -4.66 7.45 -8.97
C ASP A 57 -6.02 8.01 -9.43
N TYR A 58 -6.60 8.99 -8.74
CA TYR A 58 -7.80 9.69 -9.18
C TYR A 58 -7.57 10.44 -10.50
N GLY A 59 -6.44 11.13 -10.64
CA GLY A 59 -6.06 11.77 -11.90
C GLY A 59 -5.87 10.75 -13.04
N VAL A 60 -5.22 9.62 -12.74
CA VAL A 60 -5.03 8.53 -13.71
C VAL A 60 -6.36 7.95 -14.17
N LEU A 61 -7.28 7.67 -13.23
CA LEU A 61 -8.60 7.13 -13.55
C LEU A 61 -9.48 8.17 -14.26
N PHE A 62 -9.36 9.45 -13.92
CA PHE A 62 -10.05 10.52 -14.63
C PHE A 62 -9.65 10.55 -16.11
N LEU A 63 -8.34 10.51 -16.40
CA LEU A 63 -7.83 10.43 -17.77
C LEU A 63 -8.27 9.14 -18.47
N ALA A 64 -8.30 8.01 -17.76
CA ALA A 64 -8.75 6.74 -18.32
C ALA A 64 -10.25 6.73 -18.68
N ASN A 65 -11.09 7.46 -17.95
CA ASN A 65 -12.52 7.58 -18.22
C ASN A 65 -12.87 8.69 -19.22
N LEU A 66 -11.92 9.59 -19.54
CA LEU A 66 -12.14 10.73 -20.42
C LEU A 66 -12.64 10.35 -21.84
N PRO A 67 -12.09 9.32 -22.53
CA PRO A 67 -12.58 8.94 -23.85
C PRO A 67 -14.04 8.49 -23.83
N LEU A 68 -14.43 7.73 -22.80
CA LEU A 68 -15.81 7.28 -22.61
C LEU A 68 -16.73 8.47 -22.32
N ALA A 69 -16.30 9.41 -21.47
CA ALA A 69 -17.07 10.61 -21.17
C ALA A 69 -17.29 11.50 -22.40
N ILE A 70 -16.25 11.70 -23.23
CA ILE A 70 -16.36 12.47 -24.48
C ILE A 70 -17.30 11.78 -25.47
N PHE A 71 -17.16 10.46 -25.65
CA PHE A 71 -18.05 9.69 -26.53
C PHE A 71 -19.51 9.83 -26.11
N LEU A 72 -19.80 9.70 -24.81
CA LEU A 72 -21.15 9.86 -24.28
C LEU A 72 -21.67 11.29 -24.44
N ALA A 73 -20.84 12.31 -24.22
CA ALA A 73 -21.20 13.71 -24.42
C ALA A 73 -21.56 14.02 -25.89
N VAL A 74 -20.85 13.42 -26.84
CA VAL A 74 -21.11 13.60 -28.28
C VAL A 74 -22.37 12.88 -28.73
N VAL A 75 -22.60 11.65 -28.25
CA VAL A 75 -23.74 10.81 -28.67
C VAL A 75 -25.05 11.22 -27.98
N LEU A 76 -24.99 11.51 -26.68
CA LEU A 76 -26.17 11.82 -25.86
C LEU A 76 -26.41 13.31 -25.71
N GLY A 77 -25.43 14.16 -26.02
CA GLY A 77 -25.46 15.60 -25.77
C GLY A 77 -25.00 15.96 -24.34
N PRO A 78 -24.36 17.13 -24.16
CA PRO A 78 -23.72 17.51 -22.89
C PRO A 78 -24.70 17.73 -21.73
N SER A 79 -25.95 18.09 -22.02
CA SER A 79 -27.00 18.28 -21.00
C SER A 79 -27.44 16.98 -20.32
N ASN A 80 -27.12 15.81 -20.89
CA ASN A 80 -27.50 14.51 -20.36
C ASN A 80 -26.39 13.84 -19.53
N LEU A 81 -25.25 14.53 -19.31
CA LEU A 81 -24.14 14.00 -18.52
C LEU A 81 -24.48 13.79 -17.04
N GLU A 82 -25.47 14.51 -16.53
CA GLU A 82 -25.99 14.32 -15.17
C GLU A 82 -26.95 13.13 -15.05
N ASN A 83 -27.53 12.68 -16.17
CA ASN A 83 -28.47 11.56 -16.25
C ASN A 83 -27.87 10.39 -17.05
N LEU A 84 -26.61 10.07 -16.78
CA LEU A 84 -25.93 8.97 -17.44
C LEU A 84 -26.67 7.65 -17.20
N PRO A 85 -26.76 6.79 -18.21
CA PRO A 85 -27.40 5.50 -18.06
C PRO A 85 -26.58 4.61 -17.12
N VAL A 86 -27.26 3.77 -16.34
CA VAL A 86 -26.66 2.92 -15.29
C VAL A 86 -25.46 2.11 -15.79
N TRP A 87 -25.53 1.60 -17.04
CA TRP A 87 -24.44 0.81 -17.63
C TRP A 87 -23.13 1.60 -17.75
N ALA A 88 -23.17 2.92 -17.93
CA ALA A 88 -21.96 3.75 -18.01
C ALA A 88 -21.24 3.79 -16.65
N HIS A 89 -22.00 3.89 -15.55
CA HIS A 89 -21.45 3.80 -14.19
C HIS A 89 -20.85 2.42 -13.90
N VAL A 90 -21.50 1.35 -14.37
CA VAL A 90 -20.99 -0.02 -14.22
C VAL A 90 -19.66 -0.20 -14.97
N ILE A 91 -19.54 0.33 -16.20
CA ILE A 91 -18.29 0.29 -16.96
C ILE A 91 -17.19 1.07 -16.23
N SER A 92 -17.47 2.29 -15.76
CA SER A 92 -16.49 3.11 -15.04
C SER A 92 -16.01 2.44 -13.73
N LEU A 93 -16.94 1.81 -13.00
CA LEU A 93 -16.63 1.01 -11.82
C LEU A 93 -15.76 -0.20 -12.19
N GLY A 94 -16.06 -0.88 -13.29
CA GLY A 94 -15.29 -1.99 -13.82
C GLY A 94 -13.86 -1.60 -14.18
N ILE A 95 -13.67 -0.47 -14.87
CA ILE A 95 -12.34 0.09 -15.19
C ILE A 95 -11.54 0.35 -13.91
N SER A 96 -12.18 1.00 -12.93
CA SER A 96 -11.54 1.32 -11.65
C SER A 96 -11.16 0.05 -10.88
N TYR A 97 -12.07 -0.93 -10.81
CA TYR A 97 -11.82 -2.22 -10.17
C TYR A 97 -10.65 -2.96 -10.83
N LEU A 98 -10.66 -3.10 -12.16
CA LEU A 98 -9.60 -3.80 -12.89
C LEU A 98 -8.25 -3.08 -12.76
N TYR A 99 -8.26 -1.75 -12.73
CA TYR A 99 -7.06 -0.96 -12.47
C TYR A 99 -6.43 -1.30 -11.11
N TYR A 100 -7.20 -1.21 -10.02
CA TYR A 100 -6.68 -1.52 -8.68
C TYR A 100 -6.33 -3.01 -8.54
N ALA A 101 -7.28 -3.90 -8.79
CA ALA A 101 -7.12 -5.35 -8.64
C ALA A 101 -5.98 -5.91 -9.52
N GLY A 102 -5.87 -5.44 -10.76
CA GLY A 102 -4.83 -5.86 -11.69
C GLY A 102 -3.46 -5.32 -11.31
N MET A 103 -3.34 -4.02 -11.02
CA MET A 103 -2.04 -3.38 -10.76
C MET A 103 -1.47 -3.78 -9.39
N GLU A 104 -2.29 -3.83 -8.36
CA GLU A 104 -1.85 -4.18 -7.00
C GLU A 104 -1.52 -5.66 -6.86
N SER A 105 -2.19 -6.53 -7.63
CA SER A 105 -1.81 -7.94 -7.73
C SER A 105 -0.73 -8.22 -8.77
N SER A 106 -0.23 -7.22 -9.51
CA SER A 106 0.83 -7.39 -10.51
C SER A 106 2.23 -7.52 -9.88
N ALA A 107 3.26 -7.75 -10.69
CA ALA A 107 4.65 -7.75 -10.22
C ALA A 107 5.09 -6.41 -9.61
N ARG A 108 4.41 -5.30 -9.97
CA ARG A 108 4.66 -3.98 -9.36
C ARG A 108 4.13 -3.88 -7.94
N GLN A 109 3.12 -4.68 -7.58
CA GLN A 109 2.45 -4.64 -6.28
C GLN A 109 1.93 -3.25 -5.89
N ALA A 110 1.67 -2.40 -6.88
CA ALA A 110 1.39 -0.99 -6.69
C ALA A 110 0.64 -0.47 -7.92
N THR A 111 -0.29 0.45 -7.69
CA THR A 111 -0.86 1.33 -8.71
C THR A 111 0.17 2.38 -9.15
N PHE A 112 -0.15 3.17 -10.18
CA PHE A 112 0.74 4.27 -10.58
C PHE A 112 0.94 5.28 -9.46
N GLY A 113 -0.12 5.70 -8.77
CA GLY A 113 -0.01 6.63 -7.64
C GLY A 113 0.80 6.06 -6.48
N LYS A 114 0.58 4.78 -6.13
CA LYS A 114 1.38 4.11 -5.10
C LYS A 114 2.85 3.98 -5.50
N SER A 115 3.12 3.58 -6.75
CA SER A 115 4.47 3.45 -7.26
C SER A 115 5.20 4.81 -7.30
N ALA A 116 4.51 5.90 -7.64
CA ALA A 116 5.08 7.24 -7.67
C ALA A 116 5.53 7.72 -6.28
N LEU A 117 4.82 7.29 -5.22
CA LEU A 117 5.16 7.60 -3.83
C LEU A 117 6.03 6.54 -3.15
N GLY A 118 6.56 5.57 -3.90
CA GLY A 118 7.40 4.51 -3.35
C GLY A 118 6.65 3.58 -2.40
N VAL A 119 5.36 3.34 -2.64
CA VAL A 119 4.49 2.49 -1.83
C VAL A 119 4.14 1.20 -2.58
N LYS A 120 4.16 0.07 -1.88
CA LYS A 120 3.72 -1.23 -2.41
C LYS A 120 2.82 -1.98 -1.43
N VAL A 121 2.03 -2.90 -1.96
CA VAL A 121 1.09 -3.74 -1.21
C VAL A 121 1.59 -5.18 -1.20
N THR A 122 1.69 -5.76 -0.01
CA THR A 122 2.17 -7.13 0.19
C THR A 122 1.19 -7.93 1.03
N GLY A 123 1.35 -9.25 1.06
CA GLY A 123 0.78 -10.08 2.10
C GLY A 123 1.46 -9.84 3.45
N LEU A 124 0.98 -10.51 4.50
CA LEU A 124 1.56 -10.43 5.85
C LEU A 124 3.03 -10.87 5.91
N HIS A 125 3.47 -11.70 4.96
CA HIS A 125 4.84 -12.21 4.88
C HIS A 125 5.68 -11.48 3.82
N GLY A 126 5.24 -10.32 3.34
CA GLY A 126 5.96 -9.55 2.31
C GLY A 126 5.82 -10.09 0.88
N ASN A 127 5.13 -11.22 0.70
CA ASN A 127 4.88 -11.83 -0.60
C ASN A 127 3.89 -11.02 -1.45
N ARG A 128 3.92 -11.26 -2.76
CA ARG A 128 2.93 -10.73 -3.70
C ARG A 128 1.53 -11.27 -3.40
N ILE A 129 0.54 -10.39 -3.47
CA ILE A 129 -0.87 -10.74 -3.27
C ILE A 129 -1.48 -11.32 -4.55
N SER A 130 -2.40 -12.26 -4.39
CA SER A 130 -3.19 -12.79 -5.51
C SER A 130 -4.29 -11.81 -5.91
N PHE A 131 -4.73 -11.91 -7.17
CA PHE A 131 -5.83 -11.11 -7.70
C PHE A 131 -7.08 -11.19 -6.81
N TRP A 132 -7.49 -12.40 -6.42
CA TRP A 132 -8.64 -12.61 -5.53
C TRP A 132 -8.51 -11.96 -4.16
N ARG A 133 -7.31 -11.97 -3.59
CA ARG A 133 -7.05 -11.31 -2.31
C ARG A 133 -7.21 -9.79 -2.44
N ASP A 134 -6.75 -9.21 -3.55
CA ASP A 134 -6.96 -7.79 -3.81
C ASP A 134 -8.41 -7.45 -4.14
N SER A 135 -9.15 -8.34 -4.81
CA SER A 135 -10.60 -8.18 -5.00
C SER A 135 -11.35 -8.08 -3.67
N VAL A 136 -11.08 -9.01 -2.74
CA VAL A 136 -11.66 -8.97 -1.38
C VAL A 136 -11.29 -7.65 -0.69
N ARG A 137 -10.03 -7.22 -0.84
CA ARG A 137 -9.56 -5.94 -0.29
C ARG A 137 -10.29 -4.74 -0.88
N PHE A 138 -10.54 -4.74 -2.19
CA PHE A 138 -11.27 -3.69 -2.89
C PHE A 138 -12.70 -3.59 -2.37
N PHE A 139 -13.44 -4.70 -2.32
CA PHE A 139 -14.82 -4.70 -1.81
C PHE A 139 -14.88 -4.39 -0.31
N ALA A 140 -13.87 -4.77 0.48
CA ALA A 140 -13.76 -4.41 1.89
C ALA A 140 -13.52 -2.89 2.12
N ARG A 141 -13.20 -2.12 1.08
CA ARG A 141 -13.19 -0.64 1.17
C ARG A 141 -14.61 -0.08 1.31
N ILE A 142 -15.64 -0.75 0.80
CA ILE A 142 -17.06 -0.31 0.90
C ILE A 142 -17.50 -0.16 2.36
N PRO A 143 -17.40 -1.19 3.23
CA PRO A 143 -17.73 -1.01 4.64
C PRO A 143 -16.78 -0.02 5.34
N SER A 144 -15.52 0.10 4.90
CA SER A 144 -14.59 1.10 5.43
C SER A 144 -15.03 2.55 5.14
N MET A 145 -15.69 2.79 4.00
CA MET A 145 -16.28 4.09 3.65
C MET A 145 -17.60 4.33 4.38
N LEU A 146 -18.47 3.31 4.45
CA LEU A 146 -19.78 3.41 5.14
C LEU A 146 -19.65 3.67 6.64
N LEU A 147 -18.58 3.18 7.28
CA LEU A 147 -18.25 3.47 8.67
C LEU A 147 -17.55 4.84 8.82
N LEU A 148 -18.03 5.90 8.16
CA LEU A 148 -17.55 7.29 8.33
C LEU A 148 -16.02 7.49 8.17
N PHE A 149 -15.39 6.79 7.22
CA PHE A 149 -13.92 6.78 7.06
C PHE A 149 -13.12 6.29 8.29
N THR A 150 -13.78 5.80 9.35
CA THR A 150 -13.10 5.29 10.56
C THR A 150 -12.18 4.11 10.23
N GLY A 151 -12.55 3.30 9.24
CA GLY A 151 -11.71 2.22 8.71
C GLY A 151 -10.40 2.70 8.05
N PHE A 152 -10.34 3.98 7.64
CA PHE A 152 -9.13 4.65 7.17
C PHE A 152 -8.39 5.37 8.31
N LEU A 153 -9.10 5.94 9.29
CA LEU A 153 -8.49 6.50 10.51
C LEU A 153 -7.72 5.43 11.31
N ALA A 154 -8.18 4.17 11.29
CA ALA A 154 -7.46 3.04 11.90
C ALA A 154 -6.00 2.87 11.37
N ILE A 155 -5.69 3.38 10.18
CA ILE A 155 -4.33 3.40 9.62
C ILE A 155 -3.39 4.27 10.48
N ALA A 156 -3.90 5.33 11.10
CA ALA A 156 -3.10 6.23 11.93
C ALA A 156 -2.78 5.64 13.32
N PHE A 157 -3.65 4.76 13.84
CA PHE A 157 -3.58 4.27 15.22
C PHE A 157 -3.08 2.82 15.36
N THR A 158 -2.94 2.08 14.26
CA THR A 158 -2.48 0.67 14.32
C THR A 158 -0.98 0.55 14.13
N ALA A 159 -0.33 -0.38 14.86
CA ALA A 159 1.11 -0.59 14.81
C ALA A 159 1.64 -0.87 13.38
N LYS A 160 0.89 -1.63 12.58
CA LYS A 160 1.22 -1.93 11.17
C LYS A 160 0.56 -0.95 10.18
N LYS A 161 -0.03 0.13 10.68
CA LYS A 161 -0.81 1.12 9.92
C LYS A 161 -1.85 0.49 8.99
N GLN A 162 -2.54 -0.57 9.40
CA GLN A 162 -3.50 -1.29 8.55
C GLN A 162 -4.91 -0.68 8.66
N GLY A 163 -5.53 -0.45 7.51
CA GLY A 163 -6.96 -0.13 7.46
C GLY A 163 -7.83 -1.36 7.71
N LEU A 164 -9.12 -1.17 7.94
CA LEU A 164 -10.05 -2.29 8.14
C LEU A 164 -10.03 -3.26 6.94
N HIS A 165 -10.07 -2.72 5.72
CA HIS A 165 -9.96 -3.48 4.47
C HIS A 165 -8.63 -4.23 4.33
N ASP A 166 -7.52 -3.67 4.82
CA ASP A 166 -6.21 -4.34 4.81
C ASP A 166 -6.20 -5.53 5.79
N LYS A 167 -6.82 -5.37 6.96
CA LYS A 167 -6.93 -6.45 7.96
C LYS A 167 -7.78 -7.60 7.43
N ILE A 168 -8.95 -7.29 6.84
CA ILE A 168 -9.86 -8.29 6.26
C ILE A 168 -9.15 -9.08 5.15
N ALA A 169 -8.40 -8.39 4.29
CA ALA A 169 -7.68 -9.04 3.20
C ALA A 169 -6.34 -9.67 3.61
N GLY A 170 -5.87 -9.46 4.84
CA GLY A 170 -4.55 -9.90 5.30
C GLY A 170 -3.41 -9.27 4.49
N CYS A 171 -3.50 -7.97 4.21
CA CYS A 171 -2.52 -7.21 3.43
C CYS A 171 -1.78 -6.19 4.29
N LEU A 172 -0.56 -5.86 3.87
CA LEU A 172 0.26 -4.78 4.41
C LEU A 172 0.58 -3.80 3.28
N VAL A 173 0.75 -2.54 3.64
CA VAL A 173 1.22 -1.52 2.72
C VAL A 173 2.53 -0.97 3.27
N VAL A 174 3.59 -1.10 2.49
CA VAL A 174 4.96 -0.83 2.92
C VAL A 174 5.64 0.14 1.97
N MET A 175 6.63 0.85 2.49
CA MET A 175 7.54 1.65 1.69
C MET A 175 8.47 0.73 0.89
N LYS A 176 8.82 1.15 -0.33
CA LYS A 176 9.66 0.40 -1.27
C LYS A 176 11.14 0.66 -1.05
#